data_AF-A0A955H4K7-F1
#
_entry.id   AF-A0A955H4K7-F1
#
_cell.length_a   1.000
_cell.length_b   1.000
_cell.length_c   1.000
_cell.angle_alpha   90.00
_cell.angle_beta   90.00
_cell.angle_gamma   90.00
#
_symmetry.space_group_name_H-M   'P 1'
#
loop_
_entity.id
_entity.type
_entity.pdbx_description
1 polymer ?
#
loop_
_entity_poly.entity_id
_entity_poly.type
_entity_poly.pdbx_seq_one_letter_code
_entity_poly.pdbx_strand_id
1 'polypeptide(L)'
;MSQKSIILTVVLFALLIVGMFIYAHLKSSELEVVTVTPSQEEEAPMLYPDITRVDAKHFNIDGKHTFVGEIVFPSPCDLLETDAIVMESYPEQVILDFSVINNSDSCVEIPTAQRFKIDVVASENASFKARFMGRDIELNLIPAAEGEFPDDFEIFIKG
;
A
#
# COMPACT_ATOMS: atom_id res chain seq x y z
N MET A 1 56.99 -21.08 -52.50
CA MET A 1 55.91 -20.10 -52.26
C MET A 1 56.38 -18.75 -52.78
N SER A 2 55.70 -18.14 -53.75
CA SER A 2 56.19 -16.91 -54.38
C SER A 2 55.96 -15.70 -53.46
N GLN A 3 56.85 -14.70 -53.48
CA GLN A 3 56.71 -13.47 -52.67
C GLN A 3 55.33 -12.81 -52.89
N LYS A 4 54.80 -12.90 -54.10
CA LYS A 4 53.45 -12.43 -54.47
C LYS A 4 52.33 -13.19 -53.75
N SER A 5 52.50 -14.50 -53.58
CA SER A 5 51.56 -15.35 -52.83
C SER A 5 51.53 -14.99 -51.34
N ILE A 6 52.69 -14.74 -50.73
CA ILE A 6 52.80 -14.34 -49.31
C ILE A 6 52.14 -12.97 -49.09
N ILE A 7 52.42 -11.99 -49.96
CA ILE A 7 51.82 -10.65 -49.87
C ILE A 7 50.29 -10.74 -49.98
N LEU A 8 49.78 -11.55 -50.92
CA LEU A 8 48.33 -11.70 -51.12
C LEU A 8 47.64 -12.32 -49.89
N THR A 9 48.26 -13.32 -49.26
CA THR A 9 47.72 -13.93 -48.03
C THR A 9 47.70 -12.96 -46.86
N VAL A 10 48.76 -12.15 -46.70
CA VAL A 10 48.83 -11.14 -45.63
C VAL A 10 47.79 -10.05 -45.80
N VAL A 11 47.59 -9.56 -47.03
CA VAL A 11 46.56 -8.54 -47.33
C VAL A 11 45.16 -9.07 -47.07
N LEU A 12 44.88 -10.32 -47.46
CA LEU A 12 43.58 -10.96 -47.22
C LEU A 12 43.31 -11.13 -45.72
N PHE A 13 44.32 -11.52 -44.94
CA PHE A 13 44.19 -11.67 -43.50
C PHE A 13 43.97 -10.33 -42.79
N ALA A 14 44.67 -9.28 -43.22
CA ALA A 14 44.45 -7.92 -42.70
C ALA A 14 43.02 -7.42 -42.96
N LEU A 15 42.47 -7.68 -44.15
CA LEU A 15 41.10 -7.33 -44.49
C LEU A 15 40.06 -8.08 -43.64
N LEU A 16 40.31 -9.35 -43.33
CA LEU A 16 39.43 -10.13 -42.45
C LEU A 16 39.44 -9.59 -41.02
N ILE A 17 40.60 -9.23 -40.47
CA ILE A 17 40.71 -8.65 -39.13
C ILE A 17 39.97 -7.32 -39.05
N VAL A 18 40.17 -6.43 -40.03
CA VAL A 18 39.48 -5.13 -40.10
C VAL A 18 37.97 -5.31 -40.25
N GLY A 19 37.53 -6.23 -41.11
CA GLY A 19 36.11 -6.55 -41.28
C GLY A 19 35.46 -7.08 -40.00
N MET A 20 36.15 -7.97 -39.28
CA MET A 20 35.66 -8.51 -38.00
C MET A 20 35.58 -7.44 -36.91
N PHE A 21 36.53 -6.50 -36.89
CA PHE A 21 36.55 -5.39 -35.94
C PHE A 21 35.41 -4.40 -36.19
N ILE A 22 35.16 -4.04 -37.46
CA ILE A 22 34.03 -3.18 -37.86
C ILE A 22 32.70 -3.85 -37.52
N TYR A 23 32.55 -5.15 -37.82
CA TYR A 23 31.33 -5.90 -37.50
C TYR A 23 31.07 -5.95 -35.98
N ALA A 24 32.10 -6.21 -35.17
CA ALA A 24 31.98 -6.22 -33.71
C ALA A 24 31.57 -4.83 -33.17
N HIS A 25 32.11 -3.76 -33.74
CA HIS A 25 31.78 -2.39 -33.33
C HIS A 25 30.35 -1.99 -33.72
N LEU A 26 29.87 -2.42 -34.90
CA LEU A 26 28.48 -2.18 -35.33
C LEU A 26 27.48 -3.03 -34.53
N LYS A 27 27.84 -4.25 -34.14
CA LYS A 27 26.98 -5.12 -33.32
C LYS A 27 26.89 -4.65 -31.87
N SER A 28 27.92 -3.96 -31.37
CA SER A 28 27.91 -3.40 -30.01
C SER A 28 26.95 -2.21 -29.85
N SER A 29 26.59 -1.53 -30.95
CA SER A 29 25.58 -0.46 -30.94
C SER A 29 24.12 -0.95 -30.96
N GLU A 30 23.87 -2.25 -31.13
CA GLU A 30 22.53 -2.85 -31.09
C GLU A 30 22.19 -3.45 -29.70
N LEU A 31 23.17 -3.53 -28.79
CA LEU A 31 22.86 -3.66 -27.36
C LEU A 31 22.45 -2.28 -26.84
N GLU A 32 21.25 -1.88 -27.23
CA GLU A 32 20.46 -0.93 -26.47
C GLU A 32 20.30 -1.55 -25.09
N VAL A 33 21.15 -1.11 -24.16
CA VAL A 33 20.90 -1.25 -22.74
C VAL A 33 19.51 -0.65 -22.57
N VAL A 34 18.51 -1.51 -22.35
CA VAL A 34 17.21 -1.14 -21.81
C VAL A 34 17.54 -0.55 -20.45
N THR A 35 17.87 0.72 -20.48
CA THR A 35 18.00 1.55 -19.31
C THR A 35 16.55 1.62 -18.88
N VAL A 36 16.19 0.78 -17.92
CA VAL A 36 14.96 0.91 -17.19
C VAL A 36 15.11 2.27 -16.51
N THR A 37 14.74 3.34 -17.23
CA THR A 37 14.38 4.60 -16.59
C THR A 37 13.38 4.15 -15.54
N PRO A 38 13.66 4.31 -14.23
CA PRO A 38 12.62 4.08 -13.26
C PRO A 38 11.49 4.99 -13.71
N SER A 39 10.39 4.38 -14.16
CA SER A 39 9.12 5.06 -14.24
C SER A 39 8.99 5.74 -12.91
N GLN A 40 9.15 7.06 -12.89
CA GLN A 40 8.78 7.87 -11.75
C GLN A 40 7.26 7.77 -11.78
N GLU A 41 6.76 6.69 -11.17
CA GLU A 41 5.37 6.51 -10.84
C GLU A 41 5.05 7.73 -9.99
N GLU A 42 4.33 8.68 -10.58
CA GLU A 42 3.86 9.86 -9.90
C GLU A 42 2.90 9.31 -8.83
N GLU A 43 3.45 9.02 -7.64
CA GLU A 43 2.66 8.55 -6.50
C GLU A 43 1.52 9.55 -6.32
N ALA A 44 0.29 9.09 -6.56
CA ALA A 44 -0.88 9.93 -6.43
C ALA A 44 -0.83 10.63 -5.05
N PRO A 45 -1.19 11.92 -4.97
CA PRO A 45 -1.10 12.67 -3.73
C PRO A 45 -1.83 11.91 -2.62
N MET A 46 -1.08 11.57 -1.58
CA MET A 46 -1.58 10.76 -0.47
C MET A 46 -2.63 11.57 0.31
N LEU A 47 -3.89 11.15 0.20
CA LEU A 47 -4.98 11.77 0.96
C LEU A 47 -4.86 11.39 2.45
N TYR A 48 -5.04 12.38 3.32
CA TYR A 48 -4.88 12.27 4.79
C TYR A 48 -3.54 11.66 5.23
N PRO A 49 -2.40 12.34 4.96
CA PRO A 49 -1.08 11.81 5.31
C PRO A 49 -0.86 11.70 6.83
N ASP A 50 -1.59 12.50 7.63
CA ASP A 50 -1.45 12.53 9.09
C ASP A 50 -2.12 11.33 9.77
N ILE A 51 -3.01 10.62 9.07
CA ILE A 51 -3.67 9.41 9.58
C ILE A 51 -2.74 8.22 9.33
N THR A 52 -1.91 7.93 10.33
CA THR A 52 -0.91 6.84 10.34
C THR A 52 -1.17 5.79 11.42
N ARG A 53 -2.08 6.09 12.35
CA ARG A 53 -2.46 5.24 13.48
C ARG A 53 -3.93 5.45 13.83
N VAL A 54 -4.59 4.39 14.30
CA VAL A 54 -5.91 4.45 14.92
C VAL A 54 -5.86 3.78 16.29
N ASP A 55 -6.45 4.45 17.28
CA ASP A 55 -6.67 3.90 18.61
C ASP A 55 -8.11 3.37 18.69
N ALA A 56 -8.27 2.15 19.18
CA ALA A 56 -9.59 1.54 19.37
C ALA A 56 -9.64 0.79 20.71
N LYS A 57 -10.76 0.92 21.43
CA LYS A 57 -11.08 0.01 22.52
C LYS A 57 -11.61 -1.30 21.95
N HIS A 58 -11.07 -2.40 22.46
CA HIS A 58 -11.38 -3.75 22.00
C HIS A 58 -12.16 -4.52 23.08
N PHE A 59 -13.30 -5.06 22.67
CA PHE A 59 -14.14 -5.96 23.45
C PHE A 59 -14.17 -7.32 22.76
N ASN A 60 -14.16 -8.39 23.56
CA ASN A 60 -14.43 -9.74 23.07
C ASN A 60 -15.48 -10.38 23.98
N ILE A 61 -16.67 -10.61 23.43
CA ILE A 61 -17.81 -11.17 24.15
C ILE A 61 -18.38 -12.31 23.29
N ASP A 62 -18.36 -13.53 23.83
CA ASP A 62 -18.89 -14.74 23.16
C ASP A 62 -18.32 -14.99 21.74
N GLY A 63 -17.04 -14.69 21.50
CA GLY A 63 -16.39 -14.84 20.18
C GLY A 63 -16.74 -13.75 19.18
N LYS A 64 -17.44 -12.70 19.61
CA LYS A 64 -17.65 -11.47 18.85
C LYS A 64 -16.66 -10.41 19.34
N HIS A 65 -15.79 -9.97 18.44
CA HIS A 65 -14.86 -8.87 18.67
C HIS A 65 -15.53 -7.56 18.26
N THR A 66 -15.58 -6.58 19.17
CA THR A 66 -16.10 -5.25 18.89
C THR A 66 -15.00 -4.22 19.09
N PHE A 67 -14.82 -3.34 18.11
CA PHE A 67 -13.85 -2.25 18.12
C PHE A 67 -14.57 -0.92 18.10
N VAL A 68 -14.27 -0.05 19.06
CA VAL A 68 -14.85 1.29 19.13
C VAL A 68 -13.75 2.32 19.26
N GLY A 69 -13.87 3.43 18.55
CA GLY A 69 -12.85 4.48 18.57
C GLY A 69 -13.30 5.70 17.80
N GLU A 70 -12.36 6.61 17.57
CA GLU A 70 -12.58 7.81 16.77
C GLU A 70 -11.36 8.17 15.92
N ILE A 71 -11.61 8.75 14.75
CA ILE A 71 -10.59 9.29 13.85
C ILE A 71 -10.87 10.78 13.65
N VAL A 72 -9.85 11.61 13.80
CA VAL A 72 -9.96 13.06 13.58
C VAL A 72 -9.67 13.37 12.12
N PHE A 73 -10.66 13.96 11.45
CA PHE A 73 -10.56 14.41 10.07
C PHE A 73 -10.32 15.91 10.00
N PRO A 74 -9.60 16.41 8.99
CA PRO A 74 -9.39 17.85 8.80
C PRO A 74 -10.68 18.61 8.45
N SER A 75 -11.72 17.90 7.98
CA SER A 75 -13.00 18.47 7.59
C SER A 75 -14.17 17.59 8.03
N PRO A 76 -15.33 18.17 8.41
CA PRO A 76 -16.53 17.41 8.77
C PRO A 76 -17.30 16.81 7.56
N CYS A 77 -16.93 17.17 6.33
CA CYS A 77 -17.59 16.63 5.12
C CYS A 77 -17.08 15.27 4.69
N ASP A 78 -15.87 14.94 5.14
CA ASP A 78 -15.32 13.62 4.98
C ASP A 78 -16.12 12.72 5.91
N LEU A 79 -16.77 11.69 5.39
CA LEU A 79 -17.54 10.73 6.17
C LEU A 79 -16.75 9.44 6.28
N LEU A 80 -16.54 8.98 7.52
CA LEU A 80 -15.85 7.73 7.78
C LEU A 80 -16.77 6.54 7.48
N GLU A 81 -16.30 5.67 6.60
CA GLU A 81 -16.85 4.34 6.39
C GLU A 81 -15.91 3.30 7.01
N THR A 82 -16.50 2.25 7.58
CA THR A 82 -15.76 1.20 8.24
C THR A 82 -16.26 -0.17 7.81
N ASP A 83 -15.33 -1.08 7.54
CA ASP A 83 -15.60 -2.48 7.23
C ASP A 83 -14.62 -3.40 7.97
N ALA A 84 -14.92 -4.69 8.01
CA ALA A 84 -14.06 -5.72 8.55
C ALA A 84 -13.88 -6.86 7.55
N ILE A 85 -12.64 -7.06 7.11
CA ILE A 85 -12.29 -8.15 6.20
C ILE A 85 -11.68 -9.28 7.02
N VAL A 86 -12.36 -10.43 7.05
CA VAL A 86 -11.88 -11.64 7.73
C VAL A 86 -11.21 -12.57 6.70
N MET A 87 -9.92 -12.84 6.89
CA MET A 87 -9.19 -13.79 6.06
C MET A 87 -9.37 -15.22 6.59
N GLU A 88 -9.78 -16.13 5.70
CA GLU A 88 -10.07 -17.55 5.99
C GLU A 88 -8.78 -18.37 6.23
N SER A 89 -8.05 -18.07 7.30
CA SER A 89 -6.86 -18.81 7.76
C SER A 89 -6.94 -19.04 9.27
N TYR A 90 -6.21 -20.01 9.84
CA TYR A 90 -6.18 -20.23 11.30
C TYR A 90 -4.79 -19.97 11.89
N PRO A 91 -4.63 -19.06 12.88
CA PRO A 91 -5.66 -18.13 13.36
C PRO A 91 -6.05 -17.10 12.27
N GLU A 92 -7.28 -16.58 12.35
CA GLU A 92 -7.80 -15.62 11.37
C GLU A 92 -7.00 -14.31 11.41
N GLN A 93 -6.87 -13.67 10.26
CA GLN A 93 -6.40 -12.30 10.18
C GLN A 93 -7.60 -11.42 9.85
N VAL A 94 -7.86 -10.44 10.72
CA VAL A 94 -8.94 -9.47 10.53
C VAL A 94 -8.32 -8.12 10.21
N ILE A 95 -8.78 -7.51 9.13
CA ILE A 95 -8.39 -6.16 8.72
C ILE A 95 -9.59 -5.25 8.98
N LEU A 96 -9.40 -4.27 9.87
CA LEU A 96 -10.31 -3.14 10.03
C LEU A 96 -10.01 -2.17 8.90
N ASP A 97 -10.92 -2.07 7.92
CA ASP A 97 -10.74 -1.22 6.75
C ASP A 97 -11.54 0.07 6.92
N PHE A 98 -10.87 1.19 6.72
CA PHE A 98 -11.42 2.53 6.89
C PHE A 98 -11.35 3.25 5.54
N SER A 99 -12.50 3.66 5.03
CA SER A 99 -12.63 4.48 3.82
C SER A 99 -13.27 5.83 4.15
N VAL A 100 -13.12 6.77 3.24
CA VAL A 100 -13.68 8.11 3.38
C VAL A 100 -14.56 8.40 2.17
N ILE A 101 -15.81 8.75 2.43
CA ILE A 101 -16.70 9.33 1.43
C ILE A 101 -16.75 10.82 1.65
N ASN A 102 -16.27 11.59 0.68
CA ASN A 102 -16.48 13.03 0.70
C ASN A 102 -17.87 13.37 0.15
N ASN A 103 -18.65 14.14 0.91
CA ASN A 103 -20.03 14.48 0.57
C ASN A 103 -20.21 15.89 -0.05
N SER A 104 -19.14 16.67 -0.23
CA SER A 104 -19.23 18.06 -0.71
C SER A 104 -17.89 18.59 -1.25
N ASP A 105 -17.94 19.19 -2.44
CA ASP A 105 -16.79 19.83 -3.09
C ASP A 105 -16.32 21.13 -2.38
N SER A 106 -17.16 21.68 -1.49
CA SER A 106 -16.86 22.88 -0.72
C SER A 106 -17.08 22.65 0.76
N CYS A 107 -16.00 22.56 1.52
CA CYS A 107 -16.03 22.21 2.93
C CYS A 107 -15.14 23.13 3.76
N VAL A 108 -15.53 23.31 5.01
CA VAL A 108 -14.73 24.06 5.97
C VAL A 108 -13.68 23.12 6.56
N GLU A 109 -12.45 23.58 6.69
CA GLU A 109 -11.36 22.83 7.32
C GLU A 109 -11.45 23.00 8.84
N ILE A 110 -12.31 22.19 9.47
CA ILE A 110 -12.46 22.13 10.92
C ILE A 110 -12.17 20.69 11.38
N PRO A 111 -11.14 20.48 12.21
CA PRO A 111 -10.84 19.17 12.78
C PRO A 111 -12.07 18.59 13.48
N THR A 112 -12.54 17.46 12.99
CA THR A 112 -13.77 16.81 13.46
C THR A 112 -13.50 15.34 13.73
N ALA A 113 -13.76 14.90 14.96
CA ALA A 113 -13.68 13.50 15.34
C ALA A 113 -14.91 12.74 14.84
N GLN A 114 -14.69 11.66 14.11
CA GLN A 114 -15.74 10.71 13.72
C GLN A 114 -15.53 9.40 14.45
N ARG A 115 -16.59 8.95 15.12
CA ARG A 115 -16.60 7.70 15.86
C ARG A 115 -16.92 6.53 14.96
N PHE A 116 -16.38 5.37 15.27
CA PHE A 116 -16.71 4.11 14.61
C PHE A 116 -17.01 3.01 15.63
N LYS A 117 -17.80 2.02 15.18
CA LYS A 117 -18.01 0.74 15.85
C LYS A 117 -17.96 -0.36 14.79
N ILE A 118 -17.04 -1.30 14.95
CA ILE A 118 -16.87 -2.43 14.04
C ILE A 118 -17.09 -3.71 14.83
N ASP A 119 -17.98 -4.56 14.34
CA ASP A 119 -18.30 -5.86 14.91
C ASP A 119 -17.81 -6.96 13.98
N VAL A 120 -17.03 -7.91 14.50
CA VAL A 120 -16.50 -9.04 13.73
C VAL A 120 -16.56 -10.33 14.52
N VAL A 121 -16.91 -11.43 13.85
CA VAL A 121 -16.85 -12.78 14.43
C VAL A 121 -15.53 -13.41 14.00
N ALA A 122 -14.68 -13.72 14.96
CA ALA A 122 -13.36 -14.32 14.73
C ALA A 122 -12.95 -15.15 15.96
N SER A 123 -11.92 -15.99 15.83
CA SER A 123 -11.40 -16.70 17.01
C SER A 123 -10.72 -15.75 17.99
N GLU A 124 -10.65 -16.14 19.27
CA GLU A 124 -9.96 -15.35 20.30
C GLU A 124 -8.48 -15.11 19.98
N ASN A 125 -7.87 -16.00 19.19
CA ASN A 125 -6.48 -15.93 18.76
C ASN A 125 -6.31 -15.17 17.43
N ALA A 126 -7.38 -14.60 16.88
CA ALA A 126 -7.31 -13.82 15.66
C ALA A 126 -6.37 -12.62 15.83
N SER A 127 -5.68 -12.28 14.75
CA SER A 127 -4.82 -11.10 14.69
C SER A 127 -5.55 -9.96 13.99
N PHE A 128 -5.33 -8.75 14.48
CA PHE A 128 -6.01 -7.55 13.99
C PHE A 128 -5.01 -6.58 13.36
N LYS A 129 -5.37 -6.02 12.21
CA LYS A 129 -4.64 -4.94 11.54
C LYS A 129 -5.63 -3.86 11.12
N ALA A 130 -5.12 -2.67 10.85
CA ALA A 130 -5.92 -1.57 10.32
C ALA A 130 -5.39 -1.12 8.96
N ARG A 131 -6.32 -0.75 8.08
CA ARG A 131 -6.05 -0.15 6.78
C ARG A 131 -6.90 1.09 6.62
N PHE A 132 -6.30 2.16 6.14
CA PHE A 132 -6.99 3.41 5.89
C PHE A 132 -6.76 3.82 4.43
N MET A 133 -7.84 3.94 3.66
CA MET A 133 -7.81 4.29 2.23
C MET A 133 -6.85 3.40 1.43
N GLY A 134 -6.84 2.09 1.70
CA GLY A 134 -5.96 1.15 1.02
C GLY A 134 -4.56 0.99 1.64
N ARG A 135 -4.16 1.87 2.57
CA ARG A 135 -2.83 1.90 3.19
C ARG A 135 -2.84 1.28 4.58
N ASP A 136 -1.87 0.42 4.88
CA ASP A 136 -1.72 -0.15 6.22
C ASP A 136 -1.31 0.95 7.23
N ILE A 137 -2.00 0.99 8.37
CA ILE A 137 -1.76 1.94 9.46
C ILE A 137 -1.56 1.18 10.79
N GLU A 138 -0.97 1.85 11.77
CA GLU A 138 -0.82 1.27 13.12
C GLU A 138 -2.19 1.13 13.78
N LEU A 139 -2.49 -0.07 14.29
CA LEU A 139 -3.66 -0.31 15.12
C LEU A 139 -3.20 -0.47 16.56
N ASN A 140 -3.64 0.46 17.41
CA ASN A 140 -3.43 0.34 18.85
C ASN A 140 -4.74 -0.07 19.52
N LEU A 141 -4.77 -1.29 20.04
CA LEU A 141 -5.91 -1.85 20.75
C LEU A 141 -5.77 -1.63 22.25
N ILE A 142 -6.75 -0.96 22.82
CA ILE A 142 -6.88 -0.75 24.26
C ILE A 142 -7.89 -1.80 24.77
N PRO A 143 -7.50 -2.73 25.64
CA PRO A 143 -8.44 -3.70 26.19
C PRO A 143 -9.52 -2.98 27.01
N ALA A 144 -10.76 -3.43 26.88
CA ALA A 144 -11.86 -2.96 27.73
C ALA A 144 -11.61 -3.31 29.20
N ALA A 145 -11.98 -2.40 30.10
CA ALA A 145 -11.95 -2.66 31.53
C ALA A 145 -13.12 -3.57 31.94
N GLU A 146 -12.99 -4.22 33.08
CA GLU A 146 -14.04 -5.07 33.63
C GLU A 146 -15.33 -4.25 33.86
N GLY A 147 -16.43 -4.67 33.24
CA GLY A 147 -17.74 -4.01 33.36
C GLY A 147 -18.03 -2.90 32.35
N GLU A 148 -17.13 -2.61 31.40
CA GLU A 148 -17.43 -1.74 30.26
C GLU A 148 -18.12 -2.51 29.13
N PHE A 149 -19.09 -1.89 28.47
CA PHE A 149 -19.79 -2.48 27.32
C PHE A 149 -19.57 -1.66 26.05
N PRO A 150 -19.58 -2.30 24.87
CA PRO A 150 -19.42 -1.59 23.60
C PRO A 150 -20.44 -0.46 23.38
N ASP A 151 -21.67 -0.65 23.85
CA ASP A 151 -22.77 0.30 23.67
C ASP A 151 -22.63 1.55 24.55
N ASP A 152 -21.75 1.53 25.56
CA ASP A 152 -21.41 2.73 26.34
C ASP A 152 -20.65 3.77 25.49
N PHE A 153 -20.13 3.35 24.34
CA PHE A 153 -19.44 4.22 23.38
C PHE A 153 -20.40 4.84 22.34
N GLU A 154 -21.62 4.30 22.24
CA GLU A 154 -22.64 4.82 21.34
C GLU A 154 -23.42 5.98 21.96
N ILE A 155 -24.17 6.68 21.09
CA ILE A 155 -25.09 7.78 21.37
C ILE A 155 -24.42 9.16 21.28
N PHE A 156 -24.29 9.69 20.06
CA PHE A 156 -24.97 10.94 19.65
C PHE A 156 -24.88 11.09 18.12
N ILE A 157 -25.61 10.25 17.37
CA ILE A 157 -26.10 10.67 16.05
C ILE A 157 -27.28 11.61 16.35
N LYS A 158 -27.01 12.91 16.48
CA LYS A 158 -28.10 13.89 16.43
C LYS A 158 -28.49 14.05 14.97
N GLY A 159 -29.67 13.54 14.64
CA GLY A 159 -30.42 13.98 13.46
C GLY A 159 -30.84 15.45 13.57
#